data_AF-A0A1I5VJX2-F1
#
_entry.id   AF-A0A1I5VJX2-F1
#
_cell.length_a   1.000
_cell.length_b   1.000
_cell.length_c   1.000
_cell.angle_alpha   90.00
_cell.angle_beta   90.00
_cell.angle_gamma   90.00
#
_symmetry.space_group_name_H-M   'P 1'
#
loop_
_entity.id
_entity.type
_entity.pdbx_description
1 polymer ?
#
loop_
_entity_poly.entity_id
_entity_poly.type
_entity_poly.pdbx_seq_one_letter_code
_entity_poly.pdbx_strand_id
1 'polypeptide(L)'
;MSRGFLTFDPFRTFAEGEKGVREKIFVTADGTPTESKCYGKSRDGKVYLLAAWRIGQEAYSIVADRLGQQPTISDFVEIAEAIRALEATIAHSAQDVTDDDTDQSKDKNSESLSDVETIVDGSPEKSFLLACTQALMPKIIFEPNMVKDLPDFDALLSAAAVMKIDGYILCEQLGSSDQDLYLQDIMTYATAAKLFKQTLTIAQEVISAQGKKSATARHKQTNEQKAIALNEWDARGNTYSSSAAFARFCHKKYGVTERTLCDWVREHRKTKT
;
A
#
# COMPACT_ATOMS: atom_id res chain seq x y z
N MET A 1 -20.18 -24.97 8.19
CA MET A 1 -21.36 -24.69 7.33
C MET A 1 -21.03 -23.49 6.47
N SER A 2 -20.95 -23.66 5.15
CA SER A 2 -20.68 -22.58 4.21
C SER A 2 -21.87 -21.61 4.17
N ARG A 3 -21.77 -20.48 4.87
CA ARG A 3 -22.57 -19.30 4.52
C ARG A 3 -21.96 -18.73 3.24
N GLY A 4 -22.24 -19.39 2.12
CA GLY A 4 -22.00 -18.81 0.81
C GLY A 4 -22.84 -17.55 0.64
N PHE A 5 -22.43 -16.70 -0.30
CA PHE A 5 -23.21 -15.62 -0.89
C PHE A 5 -24.62 -16.11 -1.24
N LEU A 6 -25.57 -16.03 -0.30
CA LEU A 6 -26.84 -16.76 -0.41
C LEU A 6 -27.99 -15.91 -0.95
N THR A 7 -27.80 -14.59 -1.14
CA THR A 7 -28.91 -13.73 -1.54
C THR A 7 -28.51 -12.38 -2.18
N PHE A 8 -27.26 -11.94 -2.08
CA PHE A 8 -26.80 -10.66 -2.61
C PHE A 8 -25.69 -10.88 -3.63
N ASP A 9 -25.83 -10.22 -4.78
CA ASP A 9 -24.92 -10.28 -5.91
C ASP A 9 -24.33 -8.88 -6.11
N PRO A 10 -23.18 -8.54 -5.49
CA PRO A 10 -22.53 -7.27 -5.73
C PRO A 10 -22.17 -7.08 -7.22
N PHE A 11 -22.06 -8.17 -7.99
CA PHE A 11 -21.66 -8.21 -9.38
C PHE A 11 -22.71 -7.64 -10.33
N ARG A 12 -24.01 -7.70 -9.99
CA ARG A 12 -25.06 -6.98 -10.74
C ARG A 12 -25.04 -5.46 -10.56
N THR A 13 -24.26 -4.95 -9.62
CA THR A 13 -24.15 -3.51 -9.35
C THR A 13 -22.95 -2.87 -10.04
N PHE A 14 -21.94 -3.69 -10.37
CA PHE A 14 -20.62 -3.21 -10.77
C PHE A 14 -20.10 -3.76 -12.11
N ALA A 15 -20.87 -4.57 -12.87
CA ALA A 15 -20.41 -5.22 -14.12
C ALA A 15 -20.74 -4.46 -15.43
N GLU A 16 -19.78 -4.11 -16.29
CA GLU A 16 -20.03 -3.45 -17.58
C GLU A 16 -20.33 -4.48 -18.69
N GLY A 17 -21.47 -4.31 -19.38
CA GLY A 17 -22.01 -5.21 -20.42
C GLY A 17 -23.54 -5.23 -20.40
N GLU A 18 -24.13 -5.26 -19.20
CA GLU A 18 -25.43 -4.71 -18.81
C GLU A 18 -25.35 -4.39 -17.29
N LYS A 19 -25.66 -3.15 -16.90
CA LYS A 19 -25.66 -2.61 -15.53
C LYS A 19 -24.38 -2.87 -14.70
N GLY A 20 -23.36 -2.09 -15.04
CA GLY A 20 -22.28 -1.69 -14.16
C GLY A 20 -22.45 -0.19 -13.99
N VAL A 21 -22.73 0.24 -12.77
CA VAL A 21 -23.01 1.64 -12.39
C VAL A 21 -23.79 2.44 -13.47
N ARG A 22 -25.00 2.00 -13.81
CA ARG A 22 -26.04 2.96 -14.18
C ARG A 22 -26.82 3.28 -12.91
N GLU A 23 -26.46 4.44 -12.34
CA GLU A 23 -27.06 5.03 -11.13
C GLU A 23 -26.82 4.17 -9.87
N LYS A 24 -25.79 4.51 -9.09
CA LYS A 24 -25.58 4.30 -7.62
C LYS A 24 -26.62 3.46 -6.83
N ILE A 25 -27.03 2.27 -7.27
CA ILE A 25 -28.17 1.58 -6.68
C ILE A 25 -27.90 0.08 -6.71
N PHE A 26 -27.83 -0.49 -5.52
CA PHE A 26 -27.75 -1.94 -5.30
C PHE A 26 -29.09 -2.61 -5.59
N VAL A 27 -29.10 -3.94 -5.67
CA VAL A 27 -30.30 -4.71 -6.00
C VAL A 27 -30.58 -5.69 -4.85
N THR A 28 -31.83 -5.81 -4.41
CA THR A 28 -32.26 -6.82 -3.43
C THR A 28 -32.23 -8.23 -4.04
N ALA A 29 -32.38 -9.25 -3.20
CA ALA A 29 -32.44 -10.67 -3.61
C ALA A 29 -33.51 -10.98 -4.67
N ASP A 30 -34.58 -10.18 -4.74
CA ASP A 30 -35.66 -10.31 -5.72
C ASP A 30 -35.40 -9.51 -7.03
N GLY A 31 -34.22 -8.91 -7.18
CA GLY A 31 -33.85 -8.15 -8.38
C GLY A 31 -34.42 -6.73 -8.43
N THR A 32 -35.05 -6.23 -7.36
CA THR A 32 -35.53 -4.85 -7.29
C THR A 32 -34.43 -3.86 -6.86
N PRO A 33 -34.34 -2.66 -7.44
CA PRO A 33 -33.37 -1.65 -7.00
C PRO A 33 -33.66 -1.20 -5.56
N THR A 34 -32.65 -1.19 -4.69
CA THR A 34 -32.78 -0.79 -3.28
C THR A 34 -32.88 0.73 -3.04
N GLU A 35 -33.30 1.51 -4.04
CA GLU A 35 -33.38 2.99 -3.97
C GLU A 35 -34.04 3.53 -2.70
N SER A 36 -35.02 2.80 -2.15
CA SER A 36 -35.76 3.22 -0.95
C SER A 36 -35.07 2.90 0.38
N LYS A 37 -34.08 2.00 0.41
CA LYS A 37 -33.40 1.52 1.63
C LYS A 37 -31.92 1.92 1.72
N CYS A 38 -31.22 2.08 0.59
CA CYS A 38 -29.78 2.38 0.57
C CYS A 38 -29.42 3.84 0.86
N TYR A 39 -30.42 4.71 0.84
CA TYR A 39 -30.23 6.12 1.05
C TYR A 39 -30.87 6.58 2.36
N GLY A 40 -30.04 7.14 3.26
CA GLY A 40 -30.54 7.93 4.36
C GLY A 40 -31.13 9.24 3.85
N LYS A 41 -32.07 9.80 4.61
CA LYS A 41 -32.52 11.18 4.41
C LYS A 41 -31.72 12.09 5.34
N SER A 42 -30.98 13.05 4.79
CA SER A 42 -30.37 14.10 5.60
C SER A 42 -31.47 14.94 6.26
N ARG A 43 -31.13 15.74 7.27
CA ARG A 43 -32.06 16.74 7.84
C ARG A 43 -32.63 17.69 6.78
N ASP A 44 -31.96 17.83 5.65
CA ASP A 44 -32.33 18.71 4.53
C ASP A 44 -33.16 17.98 3.47
N GLY A 45 -33.58 16.74 3.72
CA GLY A 45 -34.35 15.91 2.79
C GLY A 45 -33.54 15.35 1.63
N LYS A 46 -32.21 15.58 1.59
CA LYS A 46 -31.33 15.05 0.54
C LYS A 46 -31.02 13.59 0.82
N VAL A 47 -31.07 12.81 -0.25
CA VAL A 47 -30.87 11.36 -0.30
C VAL A 47 -29.35 11.10 -0.34
N TYR A 48 -28.79 10.38 0.65
CA TYR A 48 -27.34 10.08 0.74
C TYR A 48 -27.07 8.60 1.03
N LEU A 49 -26.03 8.03 0.43
CA LEU A 49 -25.64 6.62 0.63
C LEU A 49 -25.28 6.37 2.11
N LEU A 50 -25.81 5.30 2.71
CA LEU A 50 -25.39 4.88 4.05
C LEU A 50 -23.87 4.64 4.08
N ALA A 51 -23.24 4.88 5.24
CA ALA A 51 -21.78 4.88 5.36
C ALA A 51 -21.14 3.56 4.92
N ALA A 52 -21.75 2.41 5.26
CA ALA A 52 -21.31 1.08 4.82
C ALA A 52 -21.19 0.98 3.29
N TRP A 53 -22.18 1.52 2.56
CA TRP A 53 -22.23 1.46 1.10
C TRP A 53 -21.11 2.25 0.44
N ARG A 54 -20.82 3.45 0.97
CA ARG A 54 -19.72 4.27 0.45
C ARG A 54 -18.38 3.57 0.65
N ILE A 55 -18.16 3.02 1.84
CA ILE A 55 -16.92 2.33 2.19
C ILE A 55 -16.75 1.07 1.33
N GLY A 56 -17.84 0.33 1.15
CA GLY A 56 -17.85 -0.86 0.32
C GLY A 56 -17.54 -0.60 -1.14
N GLN A 57 -18.06 0.50 -1.70
CA GLN A 57 -17.76 0.90 -3.07
C GLN A 57 -16.27 1.25 -3.25
N GLU A 58 -15.68 1.99 -2.30
CA GLU A 58 -14.26 2.32 -2.33
C GLU A 58 -13.40 1.05 -2.28
N ALA A 59 -13.73 0.13 -1.38
CA ALA A 59 -13.05 -1.15 -1.24
C ALA A 59 -13.16 -2.03 -2.51
N TYR A 60 -14.33 -2.07 -3.15
CA TYR A 60 -14.52 -2.79 -4.40
C TYR A 60 -13.65 -2.24 -5.53
N SER A 61 -13.59 -0.91 -5.70
CA SER A 61 -12.75 -0.29 -6.72
C SER A 61 -11.27 -0.66 -6.56
N ILE A 62 -10.78 -0.73 -5.32
CA ILE A 62 -9.40 -1.16 -5.04
C ILE A 62 -9.15 -2.59 -5.54
N VAL A 63 -10.08 -3.51 -5.28
CA VAL A 63 -9.98 -4.91 -5.74
C VAL A 63 -10.06 -4.98 -7.28
N ALA A 64 -10.95 -4.20 -7.90
CA ALA A 64 -11.09 -4.15 -9.36
C ALA A 64 -9.83 -3.63 -10.06
N ASP A 65 -9.27 -2.52 -9.56
CA ASP A 65 -8.02 -1.97 -10.06
C ASP A 65 -6.88 -3.00 -9.96
N ARG A 66 -6.87 -3.81 -8.90
CA ARG A 66 -5.85 -4.83 -8.67
C ARG A 66 -5.95 -6.01 -9.65
N LEU A 67 -7.16 -6.44 -9.96
CA LEU A 67 -7.41 -7.54 -10.91
C LEU A 67 -7.32 -7.06 -12.38
N GLY A 68 -7.40 -5.75 -12.62
CA GLY A 68 -7.46 -5.19 -13.98
C GLY A 68 -8.77 -5.50 -14.71
N GLN A 69 -9.75 -6.03 -13.98
CA GLN A 69 -11.09 -6.38 -14.44
C GLN A 69 -12.08 -6.21 -13.30
N GLN A 70 -13.37 -6.22 -13.61
CA GLN A 70 -14.39 -6.27 -12.58
C GLN A 70 -14.32 -7.62 -11.86
N PRO A 71 -14.06 -7.64 -10.53
CA PRO A 71 -14.03 -8.87 -9.75
C PRO A 71 -15.37 -9.60 -9.88
N THR A 72 -15.33 -10.93 -9.91
CA THR A 72 -16.45 -11.89 -9.98
C THR A 72 -16.62 -12.66 -8.67
N ILE A 73 -17.71 -13.45 -8.52
CA ILE A 73 -17.89 -14.32 -7.34
C ILE A 73 -16.69 -15.26 -7.19
N SER A 74 -16.21 -15.82 -8.30
CA SER A 74 -15.05 -16.71 -8.30
C SER A 74 -13.82 -16.00 -7.74
N ASP A 75 -13.57 -14.76 -8.19
CA ASP A 75 -12.43 -13.98 -7.70
C ASP A 75 -12.50 -13.77 -6.18
N PHE A 76 -13.68 -13.46 -5.61
CA PHE A 76 -13.80 -13.31 -4.16
C PHE A 76 -13.72 -14.63 -3.38
N VAL A 77 -14.17 -15.75 -3.96
CA VAL A 77 -13.96 -17.08 -3.37
C VAL A 77 -12.47 -17.40 -3.32
N GLU A 78 -11.77 -17.17 -4.43
CA GLU A 78 -10.31 -17.35 -4.53
C GLU A 78 -9.56 -16.42 -3.57
N ILE A 79 -9.97 -15.15 -3.46
CA ILE A 79 -9.41 -14.20 -2.48
C ILE A 79 -9.66 -14.66 -1.05
N ALA A 80 -10.87 -15.15 -0.73
CA ALA A 80 -11.16 -15.66 0.61
C ALA A 80 -10.31 -16.89 0.96
N GLU A 81 -10.07 -17.77 -0.01
CA GLU A 81 -9.16 -18.91 0.16
C GLU A 81 -7.71 -18.45 0.32
N ALA A 82 -7.27 -17.46 -0.45
CA ALA A 82 -5.95 -16.85 -0.31
C ALA A 82 -5.75 -16.20 1.07
N ILE A 83 -6.76 -15.50 1.59
CA ILE A 83 -6.74 -14.95 2.96
C ILE A 83 -6.58 -16.10 3.96
N ARG A 84 -7.40 -17.15 3.89
CA ARG A 84 -7.28 -18.29 4.83
C ARG A 84 -5.92 -18.99 4.74
N ALA A 85 -5.38 -19.18 3.54
CA ALA A 85 -4.08 -19.80 3.34
C ALA A 85 -2.94 -18.93 3.91
N LEU A 86 -3.04 -17.61 3.73
CA LEU A 86 -2.11 -16.66 4.32
C LEU A 86 -2.17 -16.70 5.85
N GLU A 87 -3.38 -16.62 6.41
CA GLU A 87 -3.60 -16.71 7.86
C GLU A 87 -3.05 -18.02 8.44
N ALA A 88 -3.27 -19.14 7.77
CA ALA A 88 -2.69 -20.43 8.18
C ALA A 88 -1.16 -20.39 8.16
N THR A 89 -0.55 -19.87 7.09
CA THR A 89 0.91 -19.80 6.96
C THR A 89 1.54 -18.97 8.08
N ILE A 90 0.94 -17.83 8.39
CA ILE A 90 1.46 -16.95 9.42
C ILE A 90 1.21 -17.54 10.82
N ALA A 91 0.07 -18.20 11.05
CA ALA A 91 -0.19 -18.90 12.31
C ALA A 91 0.84 -20.00 12.62
N HIS A 92 1.24 -20.80 11.61
CA HIS A 92 2.31 -21.79 11.78
C HIS A 92 3.65 -21.13 12.09
N SER A 93 3.99 -20.06 11.37
CA SER A 93 5.24 -19.32 11.59
C SER A 93 5.30 -18.69 12.99
N ALA A 94 4.15 -18.30 13.55
CA ALA A 94 4.06 -17.80 14.92
C ALA A 94 4.30 -18.91 15.95
N GLN A 95 3.77 -20.12 15.72
CA GLN A 95 3.95 -21.29 16.60
C GLN A 95 5.40 -21.80 16.61
N ASP A 96 6.06 -21.85 15.45
CA ASP A 96 7.46 -22.30 15.35
C ASP A 96 8.41 -21.41 16.16
N VAL A 97 8.12 -20.11 16.26
CA VAL A 97 8.94 -19.16 17.03
C VAL A 97 8.70 -19.31 18.54
N THR A 98 7.48 -19.60 18.98
CA THR A 98 7.19 -19.86 20.40
C THR A 98 7.80 -21.17 20.90
N ASP A 99 7.89 -22.17 20.03
CA ASP A 99 8.52 -23.46 20.36
C ASP A 99 10.05 -23.34 20.39
N ASP A 100 10.68 -22.55 19.51
CA ASP A 100 12.14 -22.33 19.47
C ASP A 100 12.64 -21.38 20.60
N ASP A 101 11.78 -20.46 21.07
CA ASP A 101 12.05 -19.57 22.22
C ASP A 101 12.12 -20.32 23.57
N THR A 102 11.85 -21.63 23.61
CA THR A 102 12.05 -22.42 24.83
C THR A 102 13.51 -22.80 25.11
N ASP A 103 14.47 -22.55 24.20
CA ASP A 103 15.84 -23.04 24.43
C ASP A 103 17.00 -22.01 24.36
N GLN A 104 16.87 -20.76 23.87
CA GLN A 104 18.03 -19.83 23.87
C GLN A 104 17.76 -18.35 24.17
N SER A 105 18.81 -17.72 24.69
CA SER A 105 18.89 -16.43 25.36
C SER A 105 18.48 -15.21 24.51
N LYS A 106 17.49 -14.48 25.03
CA LYS A 106 17.19 -13.04 24.85
C LYS A 106 18.25 -12.23 24.08
N ASP A 107 18.00 -12.03 22.79
CA ASP A 107 18.32 -10.77 22.13
C ASP A 107 17.15 -9.80 22.37
N LYS A 108 17.39 -8.72 23.14
CA LYS A 108 16.32 -7.87 23.72
C LYS A 108 15.66 -6.90 22.74
N ASN A 109 15.92 -7.02 21.44
CA ASN A 109 15.44 -6.07 20.43
C ASN A 109 14.51 -6.66 19.36
N SER A 110 14.20 -7.96 19.41
CA SER A 110 13.08 -8.51 18.65
C SER A 110 11.87 -8.63 19.58
N GLU A 111 10.93 -7.70 19.50
CA GLU A 111 9.59 -7.93 20.08
C GLU A 111 9.03 -9.22 19.44
N SER A 112 8.83 -10.22 20.29
CA SER A 112 8.45 -11.59 19.95
C SER A 112 7.05 -11.64 19.35
N LEU A 113 6.79 -12.67 18.53
CA LEU A 113 5.47 -12.93 17.94
C LEU A 113 4.37 -13.21 18.99
N SER A 114 4.70 -13.24 20.29
CA SER A 114 3.76 -13.19 21.43
C SER A 114 2.76 -12.03 21.34
N ASP A 115 3.13 -10.94 20.67
CA ASP A 115 2.23 -9.81 20.47
C ASP A 115 1.10 -10.15 19.48
N VAL A 116 1.31 -11.08 18.53
CA VAL A 116 0.31 -11.45 17.53
C VAL A 116 -0.85 -12.22 18.16
N GLU A 117 -0.60 -13.19 19.05
CA GLU A 117 -1.67 -13.90 19.76
C GLU A 117 -2.51 -12.94 20.62
N THR A 118 -1.85 -11.99 21.29
CA THR A 118 -2.50 -10.96 22.10
C THR A 118 -3.36 -10.02 21.25
N ILE A 119 -2.90 -9.67 20.03
CA ILE A 119 -3.65 -8.86 19.06
C ILE A 119 -4.81 -9.66 18.45
N VAL A 120 -4.63 -10.96 18.20
CA VAL A 120 -5.67 -11.86 17.68
C VAL A 120 -6.82 -12.01 18.69
N ASP A 121 -6.52 -12.18 19.98
CA ASP A 121 -7.55 -12.30 21.01
C ASP A 121 -8.31 -11.00 21.29
N GLY A 122 -7.75 -9.84 20.93
CA GLY A 122 -8.41 -8.53 21.00
C GLY A 122 -9.17 -8.11 19.73
N SER A 123 -9.05 -8.85 18.63
CA SER A 123 -9.68 -8.51 17.35
C SER A 123 -11.17 -8.90 17.33
N PRO A 124 -12.08 -8.03 16.82
CA PRO A 124 -13.54 -8.23 16.89
C PRO A 124 -14.05 -9.54 16.26
N GLU A 125 -13.24 -10.24 15.47
CA GLU A 125 -13.52 -11.59 14.96
C GLU A 125 -12.32 -12.56 15.05
N LYS A 126 -11.27 -12.24 15.81
CA LYS A 126 -9.98 -12.94 15.71
C LYS A 126 -9.41 -12.98 14.28
N SER A 127 -9.69 -11.93 13.49
CA SER A 127 -9.18 -11.81 12.13
C SER A 127 -7.66 -11.74 12.17
N PHE A 128 -7.03 -12.83 11.76
CA PHE A 128 -5.59 -12.99 11.81
C PHE A 128 -4.93 -12.07 10.78
N LEU A 129 -5.60 -11.83 9.64
CA LEU A 129 -5.21 -10.82 8.65
C LEU A 129 -5.08 -9.41 9.24
N LEU A 130 -6.06 -8.99 10.07
CA LEU A 130 -6.03 -7.67 10.72
C LEU A 130 -4.88 -7.58 11.73
N ALA A 131 -4.71 -8.62 12.55
CA ALA A 131 -3.65 -8.70 13.54
C ALA A 131 -2.26 -8.64 12.89
N CYS A 132 -2.08 -9.39 11.80
CA CYS A 132 -0.85 -9.38 11.02
C CYS A 132 -0.54 -7.99 10.47
N THR A 133 -1.55 -7.33 9.90
CA THR A 133 -1.37 -5.98 9.35
C THR A 133 -0.91 -5.00 10.43
N GLN A 134 -1.52 -5.06 11.62
CA GLN A 134 -1.15 -4.22 12.76
C GLN A 134 0.27 -4.50 13.26
N ALA A 135 0.68 -5.77 13.33
CA ALA A 135 2.02 -6.17 13.74
C ALA A 135 3.10 -5.81 12.68
N LEU A 136 2.74 -5.84 11.40
CA LEU A 136 3.68 -5.57 10.30
C LEU A 136 3.90 -4.07 10.04
N MET A 137 2.90 -3.21 10.28
CA MET A 137 3.01 -1.78 10.01
C MET A 137 4.24 -1.11 10.67
N PRO A 138 4.54 -1.32 11.97
CA PRO A 138 5.76 -0.79 12.57
C PRO A 138 7.03 -1.32 11.89
N LYS A 139 7.07 -2.63 11.61
CA LYS A 139 8.23 -3.28 10.97
C LYS A 139 8.52 -2.71 9.58
N ILE A 140 7.48 -2.43 8.79
CA ILE A 140 7.62 -1.79 7.46
C ILE A 140 8.30 -0.42 7.54
N ILE A 141 8.02 0.34 8.60
CA ILE A 141 8.62 1.67 8.81
C ILE A 141 10.11 1.55 9.13
N PHE A 142 10.50 0.56 9.96
CA PHE A 142 11.89 0.36 10.36
C PHE A 142 12.73 -0.41 9.34
N GLU A 143 12.10 -1.32 8.58
CA GLU A 143 12.75 -2.15 7.57
C GLU A 143 12.04 -2.06 6.20
N PRO A 144 12.15 -0.92 5.50
CA PRO A 144 11.41 -0.69 4.25
C PRO A 144 11.69 -1.71 3.15
N ASN A 145 12.82 -2.40 3.18
CA ASN A 145 13.17 -3.40 2.16
C ASN A 145 12.25 -4.64 2.18
N MET A 146 11.60 -4.92 3.32
CA MET A 146 10.65 -6.03 3.48
C MET A 146 9.39 -5.86 2.61
N VAL A 147 9.08 -4.63 2.18
CA VAL A 147 7.86 -4.28 1.41
C VAL A 147 7.67 -5.13 0.15
N LYS A 148 8.74 -5.58 -0.50
CA LYS A 148 8.66 -6.32 -1.77
C LYS A 148 8.07 -7.72 -1.62
N ASP A 149 8.20 -8.30 -0.44
CA ASP A 149 7.84 -9.70 -0.19
C ASP A 149 6.51 -9.81 0.58
N LEU A 150 5.86 -8.67 0.85
CA LEU A 150 4.59 -8.65 1.55
C LEU A 150 3.42 -8.96 0.61
N PRO A 151 2.42 -9.71 1.10
CA PRO A 151 1.12 -9.80 0.47
C PRO A 151 0.50 -8.43 0.22
N ASP A 152 -0.39 -8.35 -0.77
CA ASP A 152 -1.15 -7.14 -1.08
C ASP A 152 -2.26 -6.92 -0.04
N PHE A 153 -1.89 -6.56 1.18
CA PHE A 153 -2.83 -6.38 2.28
C PHE A 153 -3.86 -5.27 2.01
N ASP A 154 -3.53 -4.26 1.19
CA ASP A 154 -4.50 -3.22 0.76
C ASP A 154 -5.69 -3.88 0.03
N ALA A 155 -5.39 -4.70 -0.99
CA ALA A 155 -6.40 -5.43 -1.73
C ALA A 155 -7.11 -6.51 -0.88
N LEU A 156 -6.38 -7.27 -0.06
CA LEU A 156 -6.95 -8.35 0.76
C LEU A 156 -7.89 -7.81 1.85
N LEU A 157 -7.50 -6.74 2.55
CA LEU A 157 -8.35 -6.09 3.56
C LEU A 157 -9.55 -5.39 2.91
N SER A 158 -9.35 -4.77 1.74
CA SER A 158 -10.46 -4.19 0.97
C SER A 158 -11.46 -5.28 0.54
N ALA A 159 -10.97 -6.42 0.07
CA ALA A 159 -11.83 -7.55 -0.27
C ALA A 159 -12.59 -8.10 0.95
N ALA A 160 -11.93 -8.20 2.12
CA ALA A 160 -12.59 -8.56 3.37
C ALA A 160 -13.71 -7.57 3.74
N ALA A 161 -13.48 -6.26 3.59
CA ALA A 161 -14.51 -5.25 3.80
C ALA A 161 -15.71 -5.46 2.84
N VAL A 162 -15.45 -5.73 1.56
CA VAL A 162 -16.51 -6.02 0.58
C VAL A 162 -17.33 -7.25 0.97
N MET A 163 -16.66 -8.34 1.37
CA MET A 163 -17.34 -9.58 1.76
C MET A 163 -18.25 -9.42 2.99
N LYS A 164 -18.02 -8.41 3.84
CA LYS A 164 -18.86 -8.13 5.03
C LYS A 164 -20.11 -7.30 4.73
N ILE A 165 -20.16 -6.62 3.59
CA ILE A 165 -21.32 -5.81 3.16
C ILE A 165 -22.56 -6.69 3.05
N ASP A 166 -22.43 -7.89 2.49
CA ASP A 166 -23.54 -8.82 2.32
C ASP A 166 -24.17 -9.20 3.65
N GLY A 167 -23.33 -9.46 4.66
CA GLY A 167 -23.78 -9.73 6.02
C GLY A 167 -24.52 -8.55 6.64
N TYR A 168 -24.00 -7.32 6.44
CA TYR A 168 -24.67 -6.09 6.86
C TYR A 168 -26.05 -5.94 6.22
N ILE A 169 -26.16 -6.13 4.91
CA ILE A 169 -27.42 -6.01 4.16
C ILE A 169 -28.44 -7.05 4.63
N LEU A 170 -28.00 -8.30 4.79
CA LEU A 170 -28.88 -9.36 5.26
C LEU A 170 -29.40 -9.07 6.67
N CYS A 171 -28.54 -8.58 7.56
CA CYS A 171 -28.96 -8.17 8.89
C CYS A 171 -29.97 -7.01 8.85
N GLU A 172 -29.72 -5.99 8.03
CA GLU A 172 -30.63 -4.86 7.84
C GLU A 172 -32.00 -5.31 7.28
N GLN A 173 -32.01 -6.20 6.29
CA GLN A 173 -33.25 -6.71 5.68
C GLN A 173 -34.07 -7.57 6.63
N LEU A 174 -33.40 -8.34 7.49
CA LEU A 174 -34.03 -9.21 8.47
C LEU A 174 -34.36 -8.47 9.77
N GLY A 175 -33.96 -7.20 9.93
CA GLY A 175 -34.12 -6.44 11.16
C GLY A 175 -33.31 -7.03 12.33
N SER A 176 -32.17 -7.65 12.04
CA SER A 176 -31.28 -8.25 13.03
C SER A 176 -30.52 -7.18 13.81
N SER A 177 -30.30 -7.42 15.10
CA SER A 177 -29.43 -6.59 15.96
C SER A 177 -27.96 -6.63 15.57
N ASP A 178 -27.55 -7.59 14.74
CA ASP A 178 -26.14 -7.79 14.38
C ASP A 178 -25.64 -6.79 13.32
N GLN A 179 -26.50 -5.89 12.83
CA GLN A 179 -26.16 -4.89 11.83
C GLN A 179 -24.96 -4.02 12.25
N ASP A 180 -24.88 -3.63 13.52
CA ASP A 180 -23.80 -2.79 14.04
C ASP A 180 -22.44 -3.53 14.03
N LEU A 181 -22.44 -4.84 14.23
CA LEU A 181 -21.23 -5.67 14.20
C LEU A 181 -20.64 -5.71 12.79
N TYR A 182 -21.47 -5.98 11.78
CA TYR A 182 -20.99 -5.98 10.39
C TYR A 182 -20.53 -4.59 9.94
N LEU A 183 -21.21 -3.53 10.38
CA LEU A 183 -20.77 -2.16 10.08
C LEU A 183 -19.38 -1.89 10.68
N GLN A 184 -19.18 -2.30 11.94
CA GLN A 184 -17.89 -2.18 12.62
C GLN A 184 -16.80 -2.95 11.87
N ASP A 185 -17.07 -4.17 11.42
CA ASP A 185 -16.11 -4.98 10.64
C ASP A 185 -15.73 -4.29 9.33
N ILE A 186 -16.73 -3.85 8.55
CA ILE A 186 -16.50 -3.14 7.28
C ILE A 186 -15.59 -1.92 7.51
N MET A 187 -15.89 -1.12 8.53
CA MET A 187 -15.10 0.05 8.88
C MET A 187 -13.67 -0.32 9.32
N THR A 188 -13.53 -1.40 10.08
CA THR A 188 -12.24 -1.88 10.60
C THR A 188 -11.33 -2.33 9.47
N TYR A 189 -11.83 -3.21 8.58
CA TYR A 189 -11.07 -3.69 7.43
C TYR A 189 -10.69 -2.55 6.47
N ALA A 190 -11.63 -1.68 6.13
CA ALA A 190 -11.36 -0.56 5.23
C ALA A 190 -10.36 0.44 5.81
N THR A 191 -10.45 0.73 7.12
CA THR A 191 -9.49 1.61 7.80
C THR A 191 -8.11 0.98 7.85
N ALA A 192 -8.02 -0.33 8.14
CA ALA A 192 -6.75 -1.05 8.14
C ALA A 192 -6.09 -1.07 6.75
N ALA A 193 -6.86 -1.30 5.69
CA ALA A 193 -6.37 -1.24 4.30
C ALA A 193 -5.72 0.12 4.01
N LYS A 194 -6.44 1.20 4.34
CA LYS A 194 -5.97 2.57 4.15
C LYS A 194 -4.69 2.88 4.93
N LEU A 195 -4.64 2.50 6.21
CA LEU A 195 -3.45 2.70 7.06
C LEU A 195 -2.25 1.93 6.52
N PHE A 196 -2.46 0.70 6.07
CA PHE A 196 -1.40 -0.11 5.48
C PHE A 196 -0.85 0.52 4.20
N LYS A 197 -1.73 0.97 3.30
CA LYS A 197 -1.34 1.68 2.07
C LYS A 197 -0.52 2.94 2.35
N GLN A 198 -0.92 3.73 3.34
CA GLN A 198 -0.18 4.92 3.76
C GLN A 198 1.20 4.55 4.30
N THR A 199 1.28 3.51 5.12
CA THR A 199 2.54 2.99 5.66
C THR A 199 3.49 2.54 4.55
N LEU A 200 2.98 1.81 3.55
CA LEU A 200 3.75 1.42 2.36
C LEU A 200 4.28 2.62 1.58
N THR A 201 3.44 3.63 1.37
CA THR A 201 3.82 4.86 0.64
C THR A 201 4.98 5.56 1.36
N ILE A 202 4.86 5.73 2.68
CA ILE A 202 5.91 6.34 3.50
C ILE A 202 7.21 5.52 3.41
N ALA A 203 7.13 4.20 3.54
CA ALA A 203 8.30 3.33 3.44
C ALA A 203 9.00 3.45 2.08
N GLN A 204 8.25 3.51 0.97
CA GLN A 204 8.79 3.71 -0.37
C GLN A 204 9.46 5.07 -0.56
N GLU A 205 8.89 6.13 0.03
CA GLU A 205 9.50 7.46 0.04
C GLU A 205 10.82 7.47 0.81
N VAL A 206 10.89 6.76 1.95
CA VAL A 206 12.13 6.61 2.74
C VAL A 206 13.21 5.88 1.93
N ILE A 207 12.89 4.76 1.26
CA ILE A 207 13.83 4.05 0.39
C ILE A 207 14.34 4.98 -0.71
N SER A 208 13.43 5.71 -1.35
CA SER A 208 13.77 6.65 -2.42
C SER A 208 14.68 7.78 -1.93
N ALA A 209 14.40 8.33 -0.74
CA ALA A 209 15.22 9.36 -0.11
C ALA A 209 16.61 8.83 0.27
N GLN A 210 16.69 7.61 0.80
CA GLN A 210 17.96 6.94 1.11
C GLN A 210 18.77 6.68 -0.16
N GLY A 211 18.14 6.21 -1.24
CA GLY A 211 18.76 6.04 -2.55
C GLY A 211 19.34 7.36 -3.08
N LYS A 212 18.58 8.45 -2.97
CA LYS A 212 19.05 9.81 -3.34
C LYS A 212 20.23 10.26 -2.49
N LYS A 213 20.20 10.03 -1.17
CA LYS A 213 21.30 10.37 -0.25
C LYS A 213 22.55 9.56 -0.59
N SER A 214 22.43 8.25 -0.81
CA SER A 214 23.55 7.37 -1.17
C SER A 214 24.15 7.72 -2.54
N ALA A 215 23.31 8.04 -3.54
CA ALA A 215 23.78 8.52 -4.83
C ALA A 215 24.52 9.86 -4.68
N THR A 216 23.94 10.81 -3.92
CA THR A 216 24.58 12.11 -3.64
C THR A 216 25.90 11.93 -2.91
N ALA A 217 25.98 11.03 -1.92
CA ALA A 217 27.20 10.72 -1.18
C ALA A 217 28.28 10.12 -2.09
N ARG A 218 27.91 9.19 -2.98
CA ARG A 218 28.83 8.61 -3.98
C ARG A 218 29.36 9.68 -4.93
N HIS A 219 28.53 10.65 -5.31
CA HIS A 219 28.93 11.74 -6.18
C HIS A 219 29.54 12.94 -5.44
N LYS A 220 29.59 12.94 -4.10
CA LYS A 220 30.08 14.06 -3.30
C LYS A 220 31.53 14.41 -3.65
N GLN A 221 32.41 13.41 -3.64
CA GLN A 221 33.82 13.61 -3.98
C GLN A 221 33.97 14.12 -5.43
N THR A 222 33.24 13.55 -6.38
CA THR A 222 33.26 14.00 -7.78
C THR A 222 32.73 15.44 -7.93
N ASN A 223 31.70 15.81 -7.17
CA ASN A 223 31.13 17.16 -7.18
C ASN A 223 32.07 18.19 -6.55
N GLU A 224 32.78 17.84 -5.48
CA GLU A 224 33.83 18.67 -4.89
C GLU A 224 34.96 18.90 -5.89
N GLN A 225 35.42 17.83 -6.56
CA GLN A 225 36.44 17.94 -7.62
C GLN A 225 35.93 18.77 -8.81
N LYS A 226 34.65 18.65 -9.20
CA LYS A 226 34.03 19.51 -10.22
C LYS A 226 34.08 20.97 -9.81
N ALA A 227 33.70 21.31 -8.58
CA ALA A 227 33.72 22.69 -8.10
C ALA A 227 35.15 23.27 -8.08
N ILE A 228 36.15 22.50 -7.61
CA ILE A 228 37.55 22.94 -7.62
C ILE A 228 38.05 23.15 -9.05
N ALA A 229 37.75 22.22 -9.96
CA ALA A 229 38.15 22.32 -11.36
C ALA A 229 37.54 23.52 -12.08
N LEU A 230 36.26 23.83 -11.81
CA LEU A 230 35.57 24.97 -12.38
C LEU A 230 36.10 26.31 -11.82
N ASN A 231 36.40 26.37 -10.52
CA ASN A 231 37.05 27.55 -9.93
C ASN A 231 38.45 27.78 -10.50
N GLU A 232 39.23 26.71 -10.73
CA GLU A 232 40.55 26.82 -11.36
C GLU A 232 40.45 27.24 -12.82
N TRP A 233 39.45 26.74 -13.55
CA TRP A 233 39.14 27.20 -14.90
C TRP A 233 38.76 28.69 -14.91
N ASP A 234 37.95 29.16 -13.96
CA ASP A 234 37.62 30.59 -13.87
C ASP A 234 38.84 31.46 -13.56
N ALA A 235 39.73 30.98 -12.69
CA ALA A 235 40.91 31.73 -12.27
C ALA A 235 42.03 31.75 -13.32
N ARG A 236 42.23 30.64 -14.05
CA ARG A 236 43.41 30.41 -14.90
C ARG A 236 43.10 29.84 -16.28
N GLY A 237 41.83 29.65 -16.64
CA GLY A 237 41.42 29.02 -17.89
C GLY A 237 41.91 29.74 -19.15
N ASN A 238 42.13 31.06 -19.05
CA ASN A 238 42.70 31.90 -20.11
C ASN A 238 44.17 31.60 -20.43
N THR A 239 44.90 30.92 -19.54
CA THR A 239 46.29 30.49 -19.78
C THR A 239 46.38 29.26 -20.68
N TYR A 240 45.24 28.58 -20.88
CA TYR A 240 45.13 27.44 -21.79
C TYR A 240 44.51 27.88 -23.11
N SER A 241 44.98 27.30 -24.23
CA SER A 241 44.49 27.65 -25.56
C SER A 241 43.02 27.29 -25.81
N SER A 242 42.47 26.34 -25.03
CA SER A 242 41.08 25.92 -25.12
C SER A 242 40.64 25.13 -23.87
N SER A 243 39.34 24.90 -23.72
CA SER A 243 38.80 24.01 -22.68
C SER A 243 39.30 22.57 -22.83
N ALA A 244 39.53 22.11 -24.07
CA ALA A 244 40.12 20.81 -24.33
C ALA A 244 41.59 20.75 -23.90
N ALA A 245 42.35 21.83 -24.11
CA ALA A 245 43.74 21.92 -23.64
C ALA A 245 43.80 21.86 -22.10
N PHE A 246 42.96 22.63 -21.41
CA PHE A 246 42.83 22.53 -19.95
C PHE A 246 42.48 21.10 -19.50
N ALA A 247 41.52 20.45 -20.16
CA ALA A 247 41.14 19.10 -19.82
C ALA A 247 42.30 18.09 -19.97
N ARG A 248 43.08 18.19 -21.04
CA ARG A 248 44.28 17.34 -21.26
C ARG A 248 45.29 17.47 -20.13
N PHE A 249 45.59 18.69 -19.72
CA PHE A 249 46.60 18.94 -18.67
C PHE A 249 46.10 18.63 -17.26
N CYS A 250 44.82 18.85 -16.97
CA CYS A 250 44.32 18.84 -15.60
C CYS A 250 43.44 17.63 -15.24
N HIS A 251 42.99 16.79 -16.18
CA HIS A 251 42.05 15.68 -15.86
C HIS A 251 42.56 14.71 -14.79
N LYS A 252 43.85 14.36 -14.82
CA LYS A 252 44.48 13.49 -13.82
C LYS A 252 44.46 14.08 -12.42
N LYS A 253 44.59 15.42 -12.29
CA LYS A 253 44.59 16.14 -11.01
C LYS A 253 43.28 15.97 -10.25
N TYR A 254 42.17 15.88 -10.98
CA TYR A 254 40.82 15.75 -10.41
C TYR A 254 40.28 14.32 -10.43
N GLY A 255 41.10 13.34 -10.86
CA GLY A 255 40.70 11.93 -10.89
C GLY A 255 39.58 11.60 -11.88
N VAL A 256 39.43 12.38 -12.96
CA VAL A 256 38.39 12.18 -13.98
C VAL A 256 39.00 12.01 -15.37
N THR A 257 38.17 11.62 -16.35
CA THR A 257 38.62 11.55 -17.75
C THR A 257 38.71 12.94 -18.39
N GLU A 258 39.55 13.08 -19.42
CA GLU A 258 39.63 14.31 -20.23
C GLU A 258 38.25 14.73 -20.74
N ARG A 259 37.45 13.75 -21.23
CA ARG A 259 36.10 14.00 -21.74
C ARG A 259 35.20 14.60 -20.67
N THR A 260 35.15 13.99 -19.49
CA THR A 260 34.33 14.45 -18.37
C THR A 260 34.71 15.87 -17.94
N LEU A 261 36.01 16.17 -17.83
CA LEU A 261 36.48 17.50 -17.44
C LEU A 261 36.15 18.55 -18.51
N CYS A 262 36.31 18.21 -19.79
CA CYS A 262 35.96 19.09 -20.89
C CYS A 262 34.45 19.39 -20.93
N ASP A 263 33.61 18.38 -20.67
CA ASP A 263 32.15 18.53 -20.60
C ASP A 263 31.73 19.46 -19.45
N TRP A 264 32.33 19.32 -18.27
CA TRP A 264 32.07 20.21 -17.13
C TRP A 264 32.36 21.68 -17.47
N VAL A 265 33.52 21.96 -18.06
CA VAL A 265 33.90 23.32 -18.45
C VAL A 265 32.96 23.86 -19.52
N ARG A 266 32.57 23.02 -20.49
CA ARG A 266 31.64 23.41 -21.56
C ARG A 266 30.26 23.79 -21.01
N GLU A 267 29.70 22.98 -20.11
CA GLU A 267 28.42 23.28 -19.45
C GLU A 267 28.52 24.58 -18.63
N HIS A 268 29.57 24.73 -17.85
CA HIS A 268 29.78 25.91 -17.01
C HIS A 268 29.88 27.21 -17.82
N ARG A 269 30.52 27.15 -19.00
CA ARG A 269 30.55 28.29 -19.93
C ARG A 269 29.15 28.63 -20.46
N LYS A 270 28.30 27.63 -20.75
CA LYS A 270 26.90 27.87 -21.18
C LYS A 270 26.06 28.52 -20.10
N THR A 271 26.27 28.18 -18.83
CA THR A 271 25.51 28.78 -17.71
C THR A 271 25.98 30.20 -17.36
N LYS A 272 27.18 30.60 -17.79
CA LYS A 272 27.73 31.96 -17.60
C LYS A 272 27.54 32.89 -18.79
N THR A 273 27.09 32.37 -19.93
CA THR A 273 26.80 33.16 -21.14
C THR A 273 25.32 33.52 -21.15
#